data_AF-A0A8B8NB24-F1
#
_entry.id   AF-A0A8B8NB24-F1
#
_cell.length_a   1.000
_cell.length_b   1.000
_cell.length_c   1.000
_cell.angle_alpha   90.00
_cell.angle_beta   90.00
_cell.angle_gamma   90.00
#
_symmetry.space_group_name_H-M   'P 1'
#
loop_
_entity.id
_entity.type
_entity.pdbx_description
1 polymer ?
#
loop_
_entity_poly.entity_id
_entity_poly.type
_entity_poly.pdbx_seq_one_letter_code
_entity_poly.pdbx_strand_id
1 'polypeptide(L)'
;MNNMSLVLVIAMVVFFGHIGDTEGGDLRKNFYKGACPLAEEIVKNITWKHVATNSSLPAKFLRMHFHDCFVRGCDGSVLLDSTANNSAEKAAIPNLSLAGFDVIDEIKEKLEETCPGVVSCADIVALAARDSVSFQFKKSMWDVLTGRRDGSISRESEALSNIPSPFFNFTSLKQSFANKSLTVHDLVVLSGKLRT
;
A
#
# COMPACT_ATOMS: atom_id res chain seq x y z
N MET A 1 -2.46 -46.75 -21.14
CA MET A 1 -2.86 -46.13 -19.85
C MET A 1 -4.15 -46.78 -19.41
N ASN A 2 -4.15 -47.54 -18.31
CA ASN A 2 -5.34 -48.23 -17.85
C ASN A 2 -6.36 -47.20 -17.31
N ASN A 3 -7.66 -47.48 -17.47
CA ASN A 3 -8.73 -46.60 -16.98
C ASN A 3 -8.55 -46.22 -15.49
N MET A 4 -7.97 -47.12 -14.70
CA MET A 4 -7.60 -46.89 -13.29
C MET A 4 -6.54 -45.79 -13.10
N SER A 5 -5.51 -45.76 -13.95
CA SER A 5 -4.42 -44.77 -13.90
C SER A 5 -4.90 -43.40 -14.38
N LEU A 6 -5.84 -43.35 -15.33
CA LEU A 6 -6.43 -42.10 -15.81
C LEU A 6 -7.33 -41.46 -14.73
N VAL A 7 -8.11 -42.26 -14.00
CA VAL A 7 -8.94 -41.79 -12.88
C VAL A 7 -8.10 -41.23 -11.73
N LEU A 8 -6.98 -41.87 -11.40
CA LEU A 8 -6.04 -41.39 -10.37
C LEU A 8 -5.39 -40.04 -10.73
N VAL A 9 -5.02 -39.85 -11.99
CA VAL A 9 -4.45 -38.57 -12.47
C VAL A 9 -5.50 -37.46 -12.45
N ILE A 10 -6.73 -37.74 -12.88
CA ILE A 10 -7.83 -36.75 -12.83
C ILE A 10 -8.18 -36.41 -11.37
N ALA A 11 -8.20 -37.38 -10.46
CA ALA A 11 -8.45 -37.13 -9.04
C ALA A 11 -7.35 -36.26 -8.39
N MET A 12 -6.08 -36.42 -8.77
CA MET A 12 -4.99 -35.56 -8.28
C MET A 12 -5.07 -34.13 -8.84
N VAL A 13 -5.47 -33.94 -10.11
CA VAL A 13 -5.63 -32.61 -10.72
C VAL A 13 -6.82 -31.85 -10.10
N VAL A 14 -7.89 -32.56 -9.71
CA VAL A 14 -9.05 -31.96 -9.02
C VAL A 14 -8.73 -31.64 -7.55
N PHE A 15 -7.92 -32.45 -6.87
CA PHE A 15 -7.48 -32.17 -5.48
C PHE A 15 -6.45 -31.02 -5.37
N PHE A 16 -5.59 -30.85 -6.37
CA PHE A 16 -4.63 -29.72 -6.41
C PHE A 16 -5.18 -28.46 -7.09
N GLY A 17 -6.38 -28.53 -7.70
CA GLY A 17 -7.02 -27.43 -8.42
C GLY A 17 -7.96 -26.54 -7.60
N HIS A 18 -7.98 -26.66 -6.27
CA HIS A 18 -8.85 -25.89 -5.37
C HIS A 18 -8.07 -25.19 -4.24
N ILE A 19 -7.12 -24.33 -4.60
CA ILE A 19 -6.73 -23.20 -3.75
C ILE A 19 -6.79 -21.94 -4.61
N GLY A 20 -8.02 -21.56 -4.91
CA GLY A 20 -8.38 -20.28 -5.51
C GLY A 20 -9.28 -19.50 -4.57
N ASP A 21 -9.04 -19.56 -3.26
CA ASP A 21 -9.66 -18.62 -2.32
C ASP A 21 -8.91 -17.29 -2.43
N THR A 22 -9.37 -16.44 -3.34
CA THR A 22 -9.16 -15.00 -3.22
C THR A 22 -10.06 -14.46 -2.11
N GLU A 23 -9.83 -14.93 -0.88
CA GLU A 23 -10.25 -14.20 0.30
C GLU A 23 -9.15 -13.18 0.60
N GLY A 24 -9.47 -11.89 0.46
CA GLY A 24 -8.66 -10.84 1.07
C GLY A 24 -8.70 -11.08 2.58
N GLY A 25 -7.72 -11.81 3.10
CA GLY A 25 -7.65 -12.14 4.51
C GLY A 25 -7.70 -10.87 5.38
N ASP A 26 -8.37 -10.97 6.52
CA ASP A 26 -8.48 -9.85 7.45
C ASP A 26 -7.10 -9.27 7.81
N LEU A 27 -7.02 -7.94 7.75
CA LEU A 27 -5.83 -7.20 8.14
C LEU A 27 -5.50 -7.51 9.60
N ARG A 28 -4.27 -7.94 9.87
CA ARG A 28 -3.83 -8.32 11.22
C ARG A 28 -2.39 -7.92 11.47
N LYS A 29 -2.04 -7.80 12.75
CA LYS A 29 -0.64 -7.60 13.17
C LYS A 29 0.18 -8.84 12.81
N ASN A 30 1.43 -8.63 12.42
CA ASN A 30 2.38 -9.71 12.12
C ASN A 30 1.90 -10.67 11.00
N PHE A 31 1.16 -10.18 10.00
CA PHE A 31 0.60 -11.02 8.92
C PHE A 31 1.68 -11.88 8.24
N TYR A 32 2.87 -11.30 8.02
CA TYR A 32 3.99 -11.94 7.34
C TYR A 32 4.86 -12.84 8.23
N LYS A 33 4.60 -12.94 9.54
CA LYS A 33 5.50 -13.65 10.48
C LYS A 33 5.80 -15.11 10.10
N GLY A 34 4.86 -15.80 9.45
CA GLY A 34 5.04 -17.18 9.00
C GLY A 34 5.69 -17.31 7.62
N ALA A 35 5.45 -16.37 6.71
CA ALA A 35 5.83 -16.48 5.30
C ALA A 35 7.06 -15.64 4.92
N CYS A 36 7.21 -14.47 5.53
CA CYS A 36 8.37 -13.59 5.39
C CYS A 36 8.67 -12.89 6.72
N PRO A 37 9.35 -13.58 7.67
CA PRO A 37 9.60 -13.04 9.00
C PRO A 37 10.41 -11.75 9.03
N LEU A 38 11.22 -11.50 7.99
CA LEU A 38 12.07 -10.32 7.86
C LEU A 38 11.39 -9.14 7.16
N ALA A 39 10.13 -9.29 6.72
CA ALA A 39 9.46 -8.29 5.88
C ALA A 39 9.45 -6.89 6.50
N GLU A 40 8.91 -6.75 7.72
CA GLU A 40 8.82 -5.45 8.39
C GLU A 40 10.21 -4.88 8.75
N GLU A 41 11.20 -5.74 9.01
CA GLU A 41 12.56 -5.29 9.30
C GLU A 41 13.24 -4.70 8.06
N ILE A 42 13.09 -5.35 6.90
CA ILE A 42 13.62 -4.88 5.61
C ILE A 42 13.01 -3.52 5.26
N VAL A 43 11.69 -3.40 5.32
CA VAL A 43 10.97 -2.14 5.03
C VAL A 43 11.48 -1.02 5.93
N LYS A 44 11.58 -1.28 7.24
CA LYS A 44 12.07 -0.30 8.21
C LYS A 44 13.50 0.14 7.92
N ASN A 45 14.41 -0.81 7.70
CA ASN A 45 15.83 -0.51 7.55
C ASN A 45 16.11 0.35 6.31
N ILE A 46 15.50 0.01 5.16
CA ILE A 46 15.64 0.79 3.92
C ILE A 46 14.96 2.15 4.07
N THR A 47 13.74 2.20 4.62
CA THR A 47 13.04 3.46 4.88
C THR A 47 13.88 4.39 5.77
N TRP A 48 14.45 3.87 6.86
CA TRP A 48 15.28 4.65 7.79
C TRP A 48 16.57 5.14 7.16
N LYS A 49 17.23 4.33 6.33
CA LYS A 49 18.41 4.72 5.55
C LYS A 49 18.14 5.95 4.70
N HIS A 50 17.01 5.97 3.99
CA HIS A 50 16.62 7.09 3.12
C HIS A 50 16.14 8.32 3.90
N VAL A 51 15.35 8.13 4.96
CA VAL A 51 14.88 9.25 5.80
C VAL A 51 16.05 9.93 6.52
N ALA A 52 17.11 9.19 6.85
CA ALA A 52 18.32 9.76 7.47
C ALA A 52 19.03 10.79 6.58
N THR A 53 18.91 10.67 5.26
CA THR A 53 19.54 11.59 4.29
C THR A 53 18.55 12.58 3.68
N ASN A 54 17.24 12.37 3.85
CA ASN A 54 16.20 13.21 3.30
C ASN A 54 15.03 13.42 4.28
N SER A 55 15.06 14.54 5.00
CA SER A 55 14.05 14.91 6.00
C SER A 55 12.66 15.19 5.42
N SER A 56 12.51 15.30 4.08
CA SER A 56 11.21 15.47 3.45
C SER A 56 10.43 14.16 3.26
N LEU A 57 11.10 13.00 3.34
CA LEU A 57 10.50 11.70 3.06
C LEU A 57 9.34 11.30 4.00
N PRO A 58 9.37 11.58 5.31
CA PRO A 58 8.23 11.27 6.18
C PRO A 58 6.91 11.90 5.72
N ALA A 59 6.95 13.16 5.31
CA ALA A 59 5.78 13.85 4.75
C ALA A 59 5.35 13.23 3.41
N LYS A 60 6.30 12.82 2.57
CA LYS A 60 6.04 12.23 1.25
C LYS A 60 5.42 10.84 1.35
N PHE A 61 5.92 9.95 2.22
CA PHE A 61 5.35 8.61 2.41
C PHE A 61 3.97 8.67 3.06
N LEU A 62 3.77 9.54 4.06
CA LEU A 62 2.45 9.72 4.66
C LEU A 62 1.44 10.20 3.62
N ARG A 63 1.84 11.15 2.77
CA ARG A 63 1.01 11.62 1.66
C ARG A 63 0.76 10.52 0.64
N MET A 64 1.77 9.76 0.20
CA MET A 64 1.59 8.64 -0.73
C MET A 64 0.57 7.63 -0.19
N HIS A 65 0.67 7.25 1.08
CA HIS A 65 -0.28 6.33 1.71
C HIS A 65 -1.69 6.92 1.80
N PHE A 66 -1.83 8.21 2.12
CA PHE A 66 -3.13 8.90 2.09
C PHE A 66 -3.74 8.89 0.67
N HIS A 67 -2.94 9.20 -0.35
CA HIS A 67 -3.39 9.25 -1.74
C HIS A 67 -3.82 7.87 -2.25
N ASP A 68 -3.06 6.81 -1.92
CA ASP A 68 -3.41 5.41 -2.17
C ASP A 68 -4.78 5.09 -1.55
N CYS A 69 -4.91 5.23 -0.22
CA CYS A 69 -6.12 4.88 0.49
C CYS A 69 -7.37 5.68 0.07
N PHE A 70 -7.20 6.91 -0.43
CA PHE A 70 -8.31 7.73 -0.88
C PHE A 70 -8.82 7.34 -2.28
N VAL A 71 -8.05 6.60 -3.08
CA VAL A 71 -8.44 6.16 -4.42
C VAL A 71 -8.64 4.65 -4.38
N ARG A 72 -9.87 4.17 -4.53
CA ARG A 72 -10.26 2.73 -4.49
C ARG A 72 -9.92 1.94 -3.20
N GLY A 73 -9.12 2.49 -2.29
CA GLY A 73 -8.72 1.85 -1.04
C GLY A 73 -7.20 1.70 -0.98
N CYS A 74 -6.66 1.20 0.13
CA CYS A 74 -5.21 1.02 0.26
C CYS A 74 -4.77 -0.25 -0.49
N ASP A 75 -4.64 -0.18 -1.81
CA ASP A 75 -4.34 -1.32 -2.68
C ASP A 75 -3.05 -1.12 -3.50
N GLY A 76 -2.29 -0.06 -3.28
CA GLY A 76 -1.05 0.20 -4.02
C GLY A 76 -1.27 0.64 -5.47
N SER A 77 -2.50 0.94 -5.91
CA SER A 77 -2.79 1.42 -7.27
C SER A 77 -2.05 2.72 -7.62
N VAL A 78 -1.70 3.54 -6.61
CA VAL A 78 -0.93 4.77 -6.79
C VAL A 78 0.49 4.51 -7.33
N LEU A 79 1.00 3.29 -7.19
CA LEU A 79 2.35 2.91 -7.62
C LEU A 79 2.41 2.51 -9.09
N LEU A 80 1.27 2.24 -9.73
CA LEU A 80 1.23 1.82 -11.13
C LEU A 80 1.57 2.97 -12.09
N ASP A 81 2.31 2.64 -13.14
CA ASP A 81 2.66 3.58 -14.21
C ASP A 81 1.63 3.62 -15.32
N SER A 82 1.57 4.75 -16.01
CA SER A 82 0.73 4.91 -17.21
C SER A 82 1.20 3.96 -18.31
N THR A 83 0.24 3.43 -19.08
CA THR A 83 0.49 2.63 -20.27
C THR A 83 -0.01 3.38 -21.50
N ALA A 84 0.27 2.87 -22.71
CA ALA A 84 -0.18 3.50 -23.96
C ALA A 84 -1.70 3.73 -24.02
N ASN A 85 -2.49 2.90 -23.33
CA ASN A 85 -3.96 2.94 -23.37
C ASN A 85 -4.59 3.42 -22.06
N ASN A 86 -3.80 3.78 -21.04
CA ASN A 86 -4.32 4.17 -19.72
C ASN A 86 -3.41 5.17 -19.01
N SER A 87 -3.98 6.32 -18.64
CA SER A 87 -3.35 7.30 -17.75
C SER A 87 -3.54 6.85 -16.29
N ALA A 88 -2.44 6.52 -15.61
CA ALA A 88 -2.45 6.07 -14.23
C ALA A 88 -2.63 7.24 -13.25
N GLU A 89 -2.87 6.91 -11.99
CA GLU A 89 -3.04 7.90 -10.92
C GLU A 89 -1.84 8.86 -10.81
N LYS A 90 -0.61 8.41 -11.09
CA LYS A 90 0.59 9.25 -11.05
C LYS A 90 0.51 10.48 -11.97
N ALA A 91 -0.24 10.39 -13.07
CA ALA A 91 -0.43 11.49 -14.02
C ALA A 91 -1.40 12.57 -13.51
N ALA A 92 -2.21 12.26 -12.49
CA ALA A 92 -3.19 13.21 -11.97
C ALA A 92 -2.49 14.40 -11.29
N ILE A 93 -3.01 15.60 -11.50
CA ILE A 93 -2.54 16.85 -10.87
C ILE A 93 -2.23 16.70 -9.36
N PRO A 94 -3.10 16.12 -8.51
CA PRO A 94 -2.79 15.93 -7.09
C PRO A 94 -1.58 15.03 -6.82
N ASN A 95 -1.22 14.15 -7.76
CA ASN A 95 -0.17 13.14 -7.63
C ASN A 95 1.18 13.53 -8.24
N LEU A 96 1.23 14.57 -9.09
CA LEU A 96 2.48 15.05 -9.71
C LEU A 96 3.57 15.48 -8.71
N SER A 97 3.19 15.71 -7.45
CA SER A 97 4.10 16.08 -6.36
C SER A 97 4.33 14.97 -5.34
N LEU A 98 3.84 13.75 -5.60
CA LEU A 98 4.23 12.56 -4.85
C LEU A 98 5.69 12.19 -5.19
N ALA A 99 6.38 11.61 -4.22
CA ALA A 99 7.78 11.21 -4.33
C ALA A 99 8.09 10.08 -3.34
N GLY A 100 9.24 9.42 -3.52
CA GLY A 100 9.64 8.24 -2.74
C GLY A 100 9.27 6.92 -3.39
N PHE A 101 8.80 6.92 -4.65
CA PHE A 101 8.51 5.71 -5.42
C PHE A 101 9.77 4.84 -5.58
N ASP A 102 10.91 5.47 -5.82
CA ASP A 102 12.23 4.84 -5.91
C ASP A 102 12.60 4.05 -4.63
N VAL A 103 12.23 4.55 -3.46
CA VAL A 103 12.47 3.87 -2.19
C VAL A 103 11.52 2.68 -2.03
N ILE A 104 10.26 2.81 -2.47
CA ILE A 104 9.31 1.69 -2.48
C ILE A 104 9.80 0.59 -3.41
N ASP A 105 10.37 0.95 -4.57
CA ASP A 105 10.97 0.00 -5.52
C ASP A 105 12.18 -0.72 -4.91
N GLU A 106 13.12 0.00 -4.25
CA GLU A 106 14.26 -0.63 -3.55
C GLU A 106 13.79 -1.60 -2.45
N ILE A 107 12.75 -1.22 -1.69
CA ILE A 107 12.15 -2.10 -0.68
C ILE A 107 11.55 -3.34 -1.33
N LYS A 108 10.76 -3.16 -2.40
CA LYS A 108 10.08 -4.26 -3.09
C LYS A 108 11.09 -5.21 -3.71
N GLU A 109 12.11 -4.71 -4.38
CA GLU A 109 13.21 -5.51 -4.92
C GLU A 109 13.85 -6.35 -3.81
N LYS A 110 14.19 -5.74 -2.67
CA LYS A 110 14.82 -6.48 -1.57
C LYS A 110 13.92 -7.55 -0.95
N LEU A 111 12.62 -7.28 -0.87
CA LEU A 111 11.64 -8.23 -0.39
C LEU A 111 11.44 -9.39 -1.38
N GLU A 112 11.41 -9.13 -2.68
CA GLU A 112 11.30 -10.17 -3.69
C GLU A 112 12.54 -11.07 -3.75
N GLU A 113 13.73 -10.55 -3.47
CA GLU A 113 14.93 -11.39 -3.27
C GLU A 113 14.82 -12.31 -2.05
N THR A 114 14.15 -11.84 -0.98
CA THR A 114 14.11 -12.53 0.31
C THR A 114 12.96 -13.52 0.41
N CYS A 115 11.79 -13.13 -0.09
CA CYS A 115 10.53 -13.86 -0.01
C CYS A 115 9.65 -13.56 -1.24
N PRO A 116 9.95 -14.20 -2.39
CA PRO A 116 9.30 -13.91 -3.66
C PRO A 116 7.77 -14.03 -3.60
N GLY A 117 7.06 -13.01 -4.09
CA GLY A 117 5.61 -13.00 -4.23
C GLY A 117 4.82 -12.99 -2.91
N VAL A 118 5.46 -12.70 -1.77
CA VAL A 118 4.81 -12.74 -0.45
C VAL A 118 4.24 -11.39 -0.02
N VAL A 119 5.06 -10.34 -0.08
CA VAL A 119 4.73 -9.02 0.50
C VAL A 119 4.14 -8.10 -0.56
N SER A 120 2.95 -7.54 -0.30
CA SER A 120 2.25 -6.67 -1.23
C SER A 120 2.85 -5.26 -1.24
N CYS A 121 2.79 -4.59 -2.39
CA CYS A 121 3.18 -3.20 -2.53
C CYS A 121 2.31 -2.29 -1.65
N ALA A 122 1.02 -2.59 -1.52
CA ALA A 122 0.08 -1.89 -0.64
C ALA A 122 0.56 -1.88 0.83
N ASP A 123 1.05 -3.01 1.34
CA ASP A 123 1.57 -3.09 2.70
C ASP A 123 2.94 -2.42 2.84
N ILE A 124 3.79 -2.44 1.80
CA ILE A 124 5.06 -1.70 1.79
C ILE A 124 4.79 -0.19 1.97
N VAL A 125 3.81 0.38 1.26
CA VAL A 125 3.44 1.79 1.39
C VAL A 125 2.97 2.11 2.82
N ALA A 126 2.11 1.26 3.40
CA ALA A 126 1.61 1.44 4.77
C ALA A 126 2.74 1.37 5.82
N LEU A 127 3.66 0.40 5.68
CA LEU A 127 4.80 0.22 6.57
C LEU A 127 5.82 1.36 6.42
N ALA A 128 6.14 1.78 5.19
CA ALA A 128 7.05 2.90 4.93
C ALA A 128 6.51 4.22 5.50
N ALA A 129 5.21 4.47 5.41
CA ALA A 129 4.56 5.61 6.07
C ALA A 129 4.77 5.58 7.60
N ARG A 130 4.57 4.42 8.25
CA ARG A 130 4.82 4.27 9.69
C ARG A 130 6.29 4.45 10.05
N ASP A 131 7.17 3.78 9.34
CA ASP A 131 8.60 3.74 9.66
C ASP A 131 9.26 5.10 9.46
N SER A 132 8.84 5.86 8.44
CA SER A 132 9.35 7.19 8.19
C SER A 132 8.95 8.20 9.28
N VAL A 133 7.71 8.14 9.79
CA VAL A 133 7.28 8.94 10.95
C VAL A 133 7.98 8.50 12.24
N SER A 134 8.20 7.19 12.39
CA SER A 134 8.85 6.59 13.56
C SER A 134 10.34 6.91 13.67
N PHE A 135 11.00 7.24 12.55
CA PHE A 135 12.43 7.49 12.48
C PHE A 135 12.92 8.57 13.47
N GLN A 136 12.18 9.67 13.63
CA GLN A 136 12.58 10.75 14.54
C GLN A 136 12.48 10.36 16.02
N PHE A 137 11.58 9.43 16.35
CA PHE A 137 11.35 8.96 17.72
C PHE A 137 12.18 7.73 18.09
N LYS A 138 12.87 7.13 17.11
CA LYS A 138 13.68 5.90 17.27
C LYS A 138 12.88 4.72 17.87
N LYS A 139 11.57 4.70 17.67
CA LYS A 139 10.65 3.64 18.11
C LYS A 139 9.45 3.55 17.18
N SER A 140 8.85 2.38 17.05
CA SER A 140 7.58 2.22 16.35
C SER A 140 6.49 3.05 17.04
N MET A 141 5.83 3.92 16.28
CA MET A 141 4.81 4.82 16.80
C MET A 141 3.41 4.19 16.84
N TRP A 142 3.13 3.23 15.96
CA TRP A 142 1.90 2.43 15.97
C TRP A 142 2.13 1.08 15.27
N ASP A 143 1.23 0.14 15.56
CA ASP A 143 1.18 -1.14 14.86
C ASP A 143 0.43 -0.99 13.54
N VAL A 144 1.05 -1.42 12.44
CA VAL A 144 0.40 -1.47 11.13
C VAL A 144 -0.25 -2.84 10.98
N LEU A 145 -1.55 -2.86 10.68
CA LEU A 145 -2.20 -4.09 10.24
C LEU A 145 -1.80 -4.36 8.79
N THR A 146 -1.31 -5.56 8.52
CA THR A 146 -0.85 -6.02 7.20
C THR A 146 -1.73 -7.18 6.71
N GLY A 147 -1.62 -7.51 5.42
CA GLY A 147 -2.50 -8.43 4.69
C GLY A 147 -3.17 -7.79 3.46
N ARG A 148 -2.84 -6.55 3.09
CA ARG A 148 -3.40 -5.88 1.90
C ARG A 148 -2.96 -6.61 0.64
N ARG A 149 -3.75 -6.49 -0.43
CA ARG A 149 -3.45 -7.04 -1.75
C ARG A 149 -3.33 -5.91 -2.76
N ASP A 150 -2.50 -6.14 -3.77
CA ASP A 150 -2.21 -5.14 -4.79
C ASP A 150 -3.35 -5.04 -5.80
N GLY A 151 -3.83 -3.82 -6.02
CA GLY A 151 -4.79 -3.45 -7.05
C GLY A 151 -4.13 -3.44 -8.43
N SER A 152 -4.91 -3.81 -9.45
CA SER A 152 -4.44 -3.84 -10.85
C SER A 152 -5.02 -2.69 -11.70
N ILE A 153 -5.77 -1.79 -11.08
CA ILE A 153 -6.47 -0.69 -11.76
C ILE A 153 -5.99 0.62 -11.15
N SER A 154 -5.40 1.47 -11.97
CA SER A 154 -4.98 2.83 -11.61
C SER A 154 -5.46 3.79 -12.69
N ARG A 155 -6.22 4.81 -12.30
CA ARG A 155 -6.84 5.77 -13.25
C ARG A 155 -6.68 7.20 -12.77
N GLU A 156 -6.15 8.05 -13.65
CA GLU A 156 -6.03 9.48 -13.42
C GLU A 156 -7.35 10.13 -13.00
N SER A 157 -8.45 9.77 -13.65
CA SER A 157 -9.79 10.32 -13.37
C SER A 157 -10.29 9.98 -11.95
N GLU A 158 -9.93 8.81 -11.42
CA GLU A 158 -10.31 8.41 -10.07
C GLU A 158 -9.54 9.20 -9.01
N ALA A 159 -8.25 9.45 -9.24
CA ALA A 159 -7.45 10.35 -8.40
C ALA A 159 -8.01 11.78 -8.40
N LEU A 160 -8.36 12.34 -9.57
CA LEU A 160 -8.97 13.67 -9.68
C LEU A 160 -10.33 13.77 -8.97
N SER A 161 -11.10 12.69 -8.94
CA SER A 161 -12.45 12.67 -8.36
C SER A 161 -12.46 12.43 -6.86
N ASN A 162 -11.48 11.70 -6.32
CA ASN A 162 -11.51 11.23 -4.94
C ASN A 162 -10.58 11.99 -4.00
N ILE A 163 -9.45 12.52 -4.50
CA ILE A 163 -8.49 13.23 -3.65
C ILE A 163 -9.04 14.63 -3.34
N PRO A 164 -9.17 15.03 -2.06
CA PRO A 164 -9.69 16.34 -1.71
C PRO A 164 -8.81 17.46 -2.26
N SER A 165 -9.43 18.46 -2.87
CA SER A 165 -8.72 19.64 -3.37
C SER A 165 -8.27 20.53 -2.20
N PRO A 166 -7.08 21.17 -2.28
CA PRO A 166 -6.64 22.14 -1.28
C PRO A 166 -7.55 23.38 -1.20
N PHE A 167 -8.43 23.59 -2.19
CA PHE A 167 -9.39 24.69 -2.22
C PHE A 167 -10.77 24.32 -1.65
N PHE A 168 -10.96 23.09 -1.17
CA PHE A 168 -12.20 22.70 -0.53
C PHE A 168 -12.43 23.48 0.77
N ASN A 169 -13.66 23.94 0.97
CA ASN A 169 -14.10 24.43 2.26
C ASN A 169 -14.33 23.27 3.24
N PHE A 170 -14.56 23.59 4.52
CA PHE A 170 -14.75 22.58 5.56
C PHE A 170 -15.90 21.61 5.27
N THR A 171 -17.01 22.09 4.72
CA THR A 171 -18.17 21.25 4.38
C THR A 171 -17.82 20.21 3.31
N SER A 172 -17.12 20.62 2.26
CA SER A 172 -16.66 19.72 1.19
C SER A 172 -15.61 18.73 1.69
N LEU A 173 -14.67 19.15 2.55
CA LEU A 173 -13.70 18.26 3.19
C LEU A 173 -14.40 17.20 4.05
N LYS A 174 -15.34 17.63 4.90
CA LYS A 174 -16.14 16.72 5.74
C LYS A 174 -16.86 15.68 4.90
N GLN A 175 -17.48 16.07 3.78
CA GLN A 175 -18.15 15.13 2.89
C GLN A 175 -17.17 14.15 2.23
N SER A 176 -16.01 14.64 1.77
CA SER A 176 -15.00 13.79 1.14
C SER A 176 -14.47 12.71 2.10
N PHE A 177 -14.20 13.07 3.37
CA PHE A 177 -13.78 12.11 4.40
C PHE A 177 -14.92 11.15 4.78
N ALA A 178 -16.16 11.65 4.89
CA ALA A 178 -17.32 10.80 5.15
C ALA A 178 -17.54 9.74 4.05
N ASN A 179 -17.25 10.06 2.77
CA ASN A 179 -17.29 9.10 1.67
C ASN A 179 -16.26 7.97 1.80
N LYS A 180 -15.25 8.14 2.68
CA LYS A 180 -14.24 7.13 3.03
C LYS A 180 -14.52 6.50 4.41
N SER A 181 -15.72 6.69 4.95
CA SER A 181 -16.09 6.26 6.31
C SER A 181 -15.21 6.86 7.41
N LEU A 182 -14.60 8.02 7.15
CA LEU A 182 -13.80 8.77 8.11
C LEU A 182 -14.65 9.87 8.77
N THR A 183 -14.44 10.05 10.06
CA THR A 183 -15.16 11.02 10.89
C THR A 183 -14.56 12.42 10.78
N VAL A 184 -15.24 13.42 11.37
CA VAL A 184 -14.67 14.78 11.52
C VAL A 184 -13.42 14.76 12.40
N HIS A 185 -13.36 13.84 13.38
CA HIS A 185 -12.16 13.67 14.20
C HIS A 185 -10.97 13.23 13.34
N ASP A 186 -11.18 12.26 12.44
CA ASP A 186 -10.16 11.78 11.52
C ASP A 186 -9.70 12.88 10.56
N LEU A 187 -10.64 13.68 10.03
CA LEU A 187 -10.30 14.85 9.21
C LEU A 187 -9.34 15.80 9.95
N VAL A 188 -9.64 16.13 11.21
CA VAL A 188 -8.82 17.06 12.01
C VAL A 188 -7.44 16.45 12.30
N VAL A 189 -7.39 15.17 12.70
CA VAL A 189 -6.12 14.50 13.04
C VAL A 189 -5.24 14.30 11.80
N LEU A 190 -5.82 13.88 10.66
CA LEU A 190 -5.10 13.63 9.42
C LEU A 190 -4.72 14.93 8.66
N SER A 191 -5.35 16.05 8.99
CA SER A 191 -4.90 17.39 8.56
C SER A 191 -3.72 17.92 9.37
N GLY A 192 -3.31 17.20 10.42
CA GLY A 192 -2.19 17.57 11.26
C GLY A 192 -0.86 17.60 10.50
N LYS A 193 -0.01 18.60 10.79
CA LYS A 193 1.33 18.69 10.22
C LYS A 193 2.29 17.81 11.03
N LEU A 194 3.10 17.00 10.35
CA LEU A 194 4.27 16.39 10.98
C LEU A 194 5.21 17.51 11.45
N ARG A 195 5.42 17.63 12.76
CA ARG A 195 6.59 18.38 13.26
C ARG A 195 7.81 17.51 12.97
N THR A 196 8.63 17.99 12.05
CA THR A 196 9.97 17.48 11.73
C THR A 196 11.00 18.36 12.42
#